data_AF-A0A1H4LQC8-F1
#
_entry.id   AF-A0A1H4LQC8-F1
#
_cell.length_a   1.000
_cell.length_b   1.000
_cell.length_c   1.000
_cell.angle_alpha   90.00
_cell.angle_beta   90.00
_cell.angle_gamma   90.00
#
_symmetry.space_group_name_H-M   'P 1'
#
loop_
_entity.id
_entity.type
_entity.pdbx_description
1 polymer ?
#
loop_
_entity_poly.entity_id
_entity_poly.type
_entity_poly.pdbx_seq_one_letter_code
_entity_poly.pdbx_strand_id
1 'polypeptide(L)'
;MDWFRMYGEFATDPKVQMMSEAMQRRLIMLFCLECSNGLETFHATERETSIAFALRIPDEEIARTKDVFLAKGFINEDWTLRNWSKRQYVSDSSTARVRAHREKKKKAAAGSETDEKRSSNAPEQIQNRTDTEEKHNVDAGHQPDALGDSESSDSKVPACPAQAIVDLFHKALPELPRVSQLNDQRRRHLQARWRENAVHQDLQFWADYFTHVKASRFLLGNAEGRNGGKPFRATFDWLIAPSNFVKVIEGNYHA
;
A
#
# COMPACT_ATOMS: atom_id res chain seq x y z
N MET A 1 3.52 -11.42 -0.27
CA MET A 1 4.01 -11.41 1.11
C MET A 1 3.16 -10.40 1.85
N ASP A 2 2.48 -10.85 2.90
CA ASP A 2 1.65 -9.97 3.73
C ASP A 2 2.53 -9.37 4.82
N TRP A 3 2.39 -8.07 5.02
CA TRP A 3 3.18 -7.29 5.97
C TRP A 3 2.32 -6.17 6.54
N PHE A 4 2.67 -5.70 7.74
CA PHE A 4 2.01 -4.56 8.38
C PHE A 4 3.06 -3.62 8.95
N ARG A 5 2.71 -2.34 9.12
CA ARG A 5 3.58 -1.38 9.81
C ARG A 5 3.46 -1.55 11.31
N MET A 6 4.58 -1.88 11.94
CA MET A 6 4.73 -1.81 13.38
C MET A 6 5.28 -0.44 13.76
N TYR A 7 4.51 0.32 14.53
CA TYR A 7 4.88 1.66 14.96
C TYR A 7 5.80 1.59 16.18
N GLY A 8 6.83 2.45 16.21
CA GLY A 8 7.77 2.53 17.34
C GLY A 8 7.09 2.83 18.68
N GLU A 9 5.91 3.47 18.64
CA GLU A 9 5.02 3.67 19.80
C GLU A 9 4.77 2.37 20.59
N PHE A 10 4.83 1.20 19.96
CA PHE A 10 4.66 -0.09 20.64
C PHE A 10 5.61 -0.25 21.84
N ALA A 11 6.83 0.26 21.75
CA ALA A 11 7.84 0.19 22.81
C ALA A 11 7.54 1.14 23.99
N THR A 12 6.67 2.13 23.80
CA THR A 12 6.40 3.19 24.79
C THR A 12 4.92 3.31 25.16
N ASP A 13 4.01 2.61 24.47
CA ASP A 13 2.57 2.64 24.73
C ASP A 13 2.29 2.03 26.12
N PRO A 14 1.74 2.81 27.07
CA PRO A 14 1.51 2.33 28.44
C PRO A 14 0.61 1.09 28.49
N LYS A 15 -0.38 0.97 27.60
CA LYS A 15 -1.28 -0.18 27.57
C LYS A 15 -0.54 -1.45 27.20
N VAL A 16 0.39 -1.35 26.23
CA VAL A 16 1.26 -2.44 25.79
C VAL A 16 2.27 -2.80 26.86
N GLN A 17 2.98 -1.80 27.39
CA GLN A 17 4.05 -2.02 28.37
C GLN A 17 3.55 -2.54 29.73
N MET A 18 2.29 -2.27 30.09
CA MET A 18 1.65 -2.84 31.29
C MET A 18 1.20 -4.31 31.11
N MET A 19 1.34 -4.90 29.92
CA MET A 19 1.04 -6.33 29.70
C MET A 19 2.29 -7.18 29.83
N SER A 20 2.11 -8.46 30.20
CA SER A 20 3.21 -9.43 30.16
C SER A 20 3.71 -9.65 28.72
N GLU A 21 4.97 -10.08 28.58
CA GLU A 21 5.59 -10.38 27.28
C GLU A 21 4.76 -11.39 26.47
N ALA A 22 4.13 -12.37 27.14
CA ALA A 22 3.22 -13.32 26.51
C ALA A 22 2.01 -12.61 25.85
N MET A 23 1.41 -11.62 26.51
CA MET A 23 0.30 -10.85 25.98
C MET A 23 0.74 -9.88 24.88
N GLN A 24 1.93 -9.28 25.00
CA GLN A 24 2.52 -8.46 23.95
C GLN A 24 2.76 -9.29 22.67
N ARG A 25 3.31 -10.50 22.80
CA ARG A 25 3.45 -11.44 21.67
C ARG A 25 2.09 -11.80 21.07
N ARG A 26 1.09 -12.12 21.90
CA ARG A 26 -0.27 -12.45 21.45
C ARG A 26 -0.88 -11.29 20.65
N LEU A 27 -0.67 -10.04 21.07
CA LEU A 27 -1.13 -8.84 20.35
C LEU A 27 -0.44 -8.71 18.98
N ILE A 28 0.88 -8.89 18.91
CA ILE A 28 1.62 -8.87 17.64
C ILE A 28 1.10 -9.98 16.70
N MET A 29 0.84 -11.17 17.23
CA MET A 29 0.29 -12.27 16.43
C MET A 29 -1.11 -11.95 15.90
N LEU A 30 -1.95 -11.25 16.65
CA LEU A 30 -3.24 -10.76 16.13
C LEU A 30 -3.05 -9.76 14.97
N PHE A 31 -2.06 -8.86 15.06
CA PHE A 31 -1.73 -7.97 13.95
C PHE A 31 -1.30 -8.75 12.69
N CYS A 32 -0.52 -9.82 12.87
CA CYS A 32 -0.16 -10.73 11.77
C CYS A 32 -1.37 -11.45 11.17
N LEU A 33 -2.33 -11.86 11.99
CA LEU A 33 -3.54 -12.53 11.53
C LEU A 33 -4.47 -11.57 10.78
N GLU A 34 -4.60 -10.34 11.25
CA GLU A 34 -5.37 -9.32 10.53
C GLU A 34 -4.72 -8.97 9.19
N CYS A 35 -3.39 -8.84 9.12
CA CYS A 35 -2.71 -8.50 7.87
C CYS A 35 -2.80 -9.60 6.81
N SER A 36 -2.97 -10.85 7.22
CA SER A 36 -3.18 -12.00 6.31
C SER A 36 -4.65 -12.34 6.09
N ASN A 37 -5.58 -11.48 6.52
CA ASN A 37 -7.03 -11.72 6.52
C ASN A 37 -7.48 -12.97 7.31
N GLY A 38 -6.61 -13.53 8.16
CA GLY A 38 -6.90 -14.71 8.97
C GLY A 38 -8.14 -14.54 9.84
N LEU A 39 -8.26 -13.41 10.55
CA LEU A 39 -9.37 -13.14 11.48
C LEU A 39 -10.76 -13.12 10.79
N GLU A 40 -10.83 -12.55 9.59
CA GLU A 40 -12.07 -12.50 8.79
C GLU A 40 -12.43 -13.87 8.21
N THR A 41 -11.43 -14.66 7.81
CA THR A 41 -11.65 -15.98 7.19
C THR A 41 -12.08 -17.08 8.15
N PHE A 42 -11.85 -16.90 9.46
CA PHE A 42 -12.24 -17.89 10.45
C PHE A 42 -13.76 -17.99 10.58
N HIS A 43 -14.26 -19.22 10.58
CA HIS A 43 -15.69 -19.51 10.72
C HIS A 43 -16.20 -18.95 12.05
N ALA A 44 -17.36 -18.28 12.03
CA ALA A 44 -17.86 -17.53 13.18
C ALA A 44 -18.02 -18.39 14.45
N THR A 45 -18.43 -19.66 14.31
CA THR A 45 -18.62 -20.59 15.44
C THR A 45 -17.32 -21.13 16.03
N GLU A 46 -16.22 -21.08 15.29
CA GLU A 46 -14.92 -21.65 15.67
C GLU A 46 -13.81 -20.59 15.71
N ARG A 47 -14.21 -19.31 15.68
CA ARG A 47 -13.28 -18.19 15.58
C ARG A 47 -12.29 -18.17 16.74
N GLU A 48 -12.76 -18.40 17.96
CA GLU A 48 -11.91 -18.34 19.14
C GLU A 48 -10.92 -19.51 19.19
N THR A 49 -11.37 -20.74 18.89
CA THR A 49 -10.48 -21.91 18.77
C THR A 49 -9.46 -21.74 17.64
N SER A 50 -9.87 -21.16 16.51
CA SER A 50 -8.95 -20.85 15.39
C SER A 50 -7.89 -19.82 15.78
N ILE A 51 -8.28 -18.79 16.54
CA ILE A 51 -7.35 -17.79 17.08
C ILE A 51 -6.43 -18.43 18.12
N ALA A 52 -6.95 -19.24 19.04
CA ALA A 52 -6.13 -19.95 20.04
C ALA A 52 -5.05 -20.80 19.38
N PHE A 53 -5.43 -21.59 18.37
CA PHE A 53 -4.51 -22.37 17.55
C PHE A 53 -3.44 -21.50 16.89
N ALA A 54 -3.83 -20.39 16.25
CA ALA A 54 -2.91 -19.48 15.59
C ALA A 54 -1.95 -18.77 16.56
N LEU A 55 -2.42 -18.43 17.76
CA LEU A 55 -1.62 -17.85 18.84
C LEU A 55 -0.69 -18.89 19.51
N ARG A 56 -0.92 -20.19 19.26
CA ARG A 56 -0.29 -21.34 19.92
C ARG A 56 -0.51 -21.35 21.43
N ILE A 57 -1.76 -21.18 21.83
CA ILE A 57 -2.19 -21.24 23.23
C ILE A 57 -3.36 -22.22 23.37
N PRO A 58 -3.55 -22.83 24.55
CA PRO A 58 -4.71 -23.68 24.77
C PRO A 58 -6.01 -22.85 24.82
N ASP A 59 -7.13 -23.51 24.55
CA ASP A 59 -8.45 -22.85 24.47
C ASP A 59 -8.83 -22.20 25.81
N GLU A 60 -8.42 -22.74 26.97
CA GLU A 60 -8.69 -22.10 28.26
C GLU A 60 -8.03 -20.71 28.41
N GLU A 61 -6.94 -20.44 27.67
CA GLU A 61 -6.20 -19.17 27.74
C GLU A 61 -6.78 -18.11 26.79
N ILE A 62 -7.66 -18.48 25.87
CA ILE A 62 -8.21 -17.52 24.88
C ILE A 62 -9.15 -16.52 25.54
N ALA A 63 -9.99 -16.97 26.47
CA ALA A 63 -10.94 -16.12 27.20
C ALA A 63 -10.20 -15.02 27.97
N ARG A 64 -9.17 -15.40 28.73
CA ARG A 64 -8.30 -14.47 29.44
C ARG A 64 -7.59 -13.49 28.50
N THR A 65 -7.14 -13.96 27.34
CA THR A 65 -6.51 -13.11 26.32
C THR A 65 -7.49 -12.08 25.79
N LYS A 66 -8.72 -12.51 25.48
CA LYS A 66 -9.81 -11.67 24.99
C LYS A 66 -10.15 -10.58 26.01
N ASP A 67 -10.33 -10.94 27.27
CA ASP A 67 -10.67 -10.01 28.35
C ASP A 67 -9.63 -8.90 28.51
N VAL A 68 -8.33 -9.26 28.50
CA VAL A 68 -7.24 -8.28 28.62
C VAL A 68 -7.24 -7.32 27.43
N PHE A 69 -7.42 -7.83 26.20
CA PHE A 69 -7.39 -7.01 25.00
C PHE A 69 -8.64 -6.14 24.84
N LEU A 70 -9.81 -6.63 25.27
CA LEU A 70 -11.04 -5.85 25.35
C LEU A 70 -10.89 -4.72 26.38
N ALA A 71 -10.47 -5.04 27.61
CA ALA A 71 -10.34 -4.07 28.70
C ALA A 71 -9.33 -2.96 28.37
N LYS A 72 -8.25 -3.28 27.67
CA LYS A 72 -7.25 -2.28 27.22
C LYS A 72 -7.65 -1.56 25.93
N GLY A 73 -8.69 -2.02 25.23
CA GLY A 73 -9.20 -1.41 24.01
C GLY A 73 -8.33 -1.66 22.78
N PHE A 74 -7.73 -2.84 22.67
CA PHE A 74 -7.03 -3.29 21.45
C PHE A 74 -7.98 -3.94 20.44
N ILE A 75 -9.03 -4.61 20.93
CA ILE A 75 -10.03 -5.32 20.09
C ILE A 75 -11.47 -4.90 20.42
N ASN A 76 -12.40 -5.26 19.55
CA ASN A 76 -13.84 -5.30 19.82
C ASN A 76 -14.29 -6.74 20.18
N GLU A 77 -15.56 -6.92 20.56
CA GLU A 77 -16.11 -8.22 20.97
C GLU A 77 -16.01 -9.31 19.90
N ASP A 78 -15.99 -8.90 18.63
CA ASP A 78 -15.91 -9.76 17.44
C ASP A 78 -14.46 -10.08 17.01
N TRP A 79 -13.48 -9.73 17.83
CA TRP A 79 -12.03 -9.83 17.59
C TRP A 79 -11.46 -8.85 16.54
N THR A 80 -12.25 -7.89 16.05
CA THR A 80 -11.73 -6.85 15.16
C THR A 80 -10.79 -5.90 15.89
N LEU A 81 -9.67 -5.56 15.26
CA LEU A 81 -8.65 -4.69 15.85
C LEU A 81 -9.06 -3.22 15.76
N ARG A 82 -9.01 -2.54 16.90
CA ARG A 82 -9.29 -1.10 16.97
C ARG A 82 -8.18 -0.30 16.30
N ASN A 83 -8.56 0.77 15.60
CA ASN A 83 -7.67 1.68 14.89
C ASN A 83 -6.79 1.02 13.80
N TRP A 84 -7.09 -0.21 13.37
CA TRP A 84 -6.34 -0.90 12.33
C TRP A 84 -6.27 -0.09 11.03
N SER A 85 -7.41 0.35 10.50
CA SER A 85 -7.49 1.14 9.26
C SER A 85 -6.81 2.50 9.32
N LYS A 86 -6.61 3.06 10.53
CA LYS A 86 -5.86 4.32 10.71
C LYS A 86 -4.36 4.10 10.69
N ARG A 87 -3.91 2.89 11.04
CA ARG A 87 -2.50 2.51 11.20
C ARG A 87 -1.97 1.70 10.01
N GLN A 88 -2.85 1.08 9.22
CA GLN A 88 -2.47 0.33 8.02
C GLN A 88 -3.07 1.01 6.79
N TYR A 89 -2.24 1.26 5.77
CA TYR A 89 -2.77 1.80 4.52
C TYR A 89 -3.42 0.68 3.73
N VAL A 90 -4.56 0.97 3.11
CA VAL A 90 -5.28 0.03 2.24
C VAL A 90 -4.38 -0.50 1.10
N SER A 91 -3.37 0.27 0.69
CA SER A 91 -2.37 -0.13 -0.31
C SER A 91 -1.46 -1.28 0.13
N ASP A 92 -1.31 -1.50 1.43
CA ASP A 92 -0.41 -2.54 1.97
C ASP A 92 -1.07 -3.91 1.97
N SER A 93 -2.40 -3.96 1.93
CA SER A 93 -3.15 -5.20 1.74
C SER A 93 -3.17 -5.57 0.25
N SER A 94 -2.60 -6.72 -0.07
CA SER A 94 -2.66 -7.29 -1.42
C SER A 94 -4.02 -7.96 -1.72
N THR A 95 -4.88 -8.11 -0.70
CA THR A 95 -6.12 -8.90 -0.72
C THR A 95 -7.08 -8.48 -1.82
N ALA A 96 -7.36 -7.17 -1.96
CA ALA A 96 -8.27 -6.68 -2.99
C ALA A 96 -7.74 -6.94 -4.41
N ARG A 97 -6.43 -6.74 -4.64
CA ARG A 97 -5.78 -6.99 -5.94
C ARG A 97 -5.80 -8.48 -6.28
N VAL A 98 -5.48 -9.34 -5.31
CA VAL A 98 -5.47 -10.79 -5.48
C VAL A 98 -6.88 -11.33 -5.73
N ARG A 99 -7.91 -10.80 -5.03
CA ARG A 99 -9.32 -11.15 -5.26
C ARG A 99 -9.75 -10.80 -6.68
N ALA A 100 -9.48 -9.58 -7.14
CA ALA A 100 -9.79 -9.14 -8.51
C ALA A 100 -9.08 -10.01 -9.57
N HIS A 101 -7.81 -10.37 -9.32
CA HIS A 101 -7.07 -11.27 -10.20
C HIS A 101 -7.67 -12.69 -10.23
N ARG A 102 -8.01 -13.26 -9.06
CA ARG A 102 -8.64 -14.58 -8.96
C ARG A 102 -10.01 -14.61 -9.64
N GLU A 103 -10.81 -13.56 -9.47
CA GLU A 103 -12.12 -13.44 -10.15
C GLU A 103 -11.97 -13.30 -11.67
N LYS A 104 -10.99 -12.53 -12.15
CA LYS A 104 -10.69 -12.43 -13.58
C LYS A 104 -10.24 -13.78 -14.16
N LYS A 105 -9.42 -14.53 -13.43
CA LYS A 105 -8.99 -15.89 -13.82
C LYS A 105 -10.15 -16.89 -13.81
N LYS A 106 -11.06 -16.81 -12.83
CA LYS A 106 -12.28 -17.64 -12.76
C LYS A 106 -13.23 -17.34 -13.91
N LYS A 107 -13.42 -16.07 -14.26
CA LYS A 107 -14.23 -15.64 -15.43
C LYS A 107 -13.60 -16.07 -16.76
N ALA A 108 -12.28 -16.03 -16.88
CA ALA A 108 -11.57 -16.52 -18.07
C ALA A 108 -11.65 -18.05 -18.22
N ALA A 109 -11.62 -18.79 -17.12
CA ALA A 109 -11.78 -20.26 -17.12
C ALA A 109 -13.23 -20.68 -17.44
N ALA A 110 -14.24 -19.92 -17.01
CA ALA A 110 -15.65 -20.17 -17.32
C ALA A 110 -16.04 -19.86 -18.79
N GLY A 111 -15.17 -19.20 -19.56
CA GLY A 111 -15.40 -18.89 -20.99
C GLY A 111 -14.84 -19.93 -21.97
N SER A 112 -14.25 -21.03 -21.46
CA SER A 112 -13.67 -22.10 -22.26
C SER A 112 -14.20 -23.46 -21.78
N GLU A 113 -15.51 -23.66 -21.93
CA GLU A 113 -16.10 -24.99 -21.80
C GLU A 113 -15.90 -25.77 -23.11
N THR A 114 -14.83 -26.55 -23.19
CA THR A 114 -14.96 -27.90 -23.74
C THR A 114 -14.94 -28.83 -22.54
N ASP A 115 -16.14 -29.26 -22.17
CA ASP A 115 -16.42 -30.29 -21.18
C ASP A 115 -15.77 -31.62 -21.62
N GLU A 116 -14.71 -32.02 -20.93
CA GLU A 116 -14.40 -33.44 -20.76
C GLU A 116 -14.43 -33.79 -19.27
N LYS A 117 -15.51 -34.46 -18.87
CA LYS A 117 -15.62 -35.16 -17.60
C LYS A 117 -14.47 -36.17 -17.48
N ARG A 118 -13.47 -35.87 -16.65
CA ARG A 118 -12.61 -36.89 -16.06
C ARG A 118 -12.87 -36.98 -14.57
N SER A 119 -13.56 -38.05 -14.20
CA SER A 119 -13.66 -38.52 -12.81
C SER A 119 -12.32 -39.11 -12.40
N SER A 120 -11.75 -38.63 -11.28
CA SER A 120 -10.84 -39.42 -10.45
C SER A 120 -10.75 -38.84 -9.05
N ASN A 121 -11.04 -39.68 -8.07
CA ASN A 121 -10.91 -39.44 -6.62
C ASN A 121 -9.44 -39.32 -6.17
N ALA A 122 -9.26 -38.59 -5.04
CA ALA A 122 -8.18 -38.69 -4.04
C ALA A 122 -6.97 -37.70 -4.16
N PRO A 123 -6.23 -37.43 -3.06
CA PRO A 123 -6.38 -36.21 -2.27
C PRO A 123 -5.14 -35.30 -2.26
N GLU A 124 -5.32 -34.11 -1.69
CA GLU A 124 -4.38 -32.99 -1.54
C GLU A 124 -2.96 -33.38 -1.06
N GLN A 125 -1.96 -32.94 -1.83
CA GLN A 125 -0.63 -32.61 -1.31
C GLN A 125 -0.20 -31.26 -1.88
N ILE A 126 -0.50 -30.19 -1.13
CA ILE A 126 0.06 -28.86 -1.37
C ILE A 126 1.49 -28.87 -0.82
N GLN A 127 2.46 -29.18 -1.68
CA GLN A 127 3.88 -28.98 -1.39
C GLN A 127 4.28 -27.57 -1.80
N ASN A 128 4.63 -26.77 -0.79
CA ASN A 128 5.35 -25.50 -0.94
C ASN A 128 6.67 -25.74 -1.70
N ARG A 129 6.81 -25.09 -2.84
CA ARG A 129 8.12 -24.76 -3.42
C ARG A 129 8.11 -23.30 -3.84
N THR A 130 8.89 -22.52 -3.09
CA THR A 130 9.34 -21.18 -3.43
C THR A 130 10.39 -21.25 -4.55
N ASP A 131 10.61 -20.08 -5.15
CA ASP A 131 11.68 -19.71 -6.08
C ASP A 131 11.36 -19.86 -7.56
N THR A 132 10.99 -18.72 -8.18
CA THR A 132 11.72 -18.14 -9.30
C THR A 132 11.37 -16.66 -9.38
N GLU A 133 12.37 -15.80 -9.24
CA GLU A 133 12.32 -14.40 -9.65
C GLU A 133 12.08 -14.33 -11.16
N GLU A 134 10.99 -13.71 -11.61
CA GLU A 134 10.98 -13.09 -12.93
C GLU A 134 10.25 -11.74 -12.90
N LYS A 135 11.00 -10.73 -13.32
CA LYS A 135 10.53 -9.42 -13.72
C LYS A 135 9.52 -9.60 -14.86
N HIS A 136 8.27 -9.20 -14.65
CA HIS A 136 7.52 -8.67 -15.78
C HIS A 136 6.46 -7.65 -15.37
N ASN A 137 6.55 -6.54 -16.09
CA ASN A 137 5.70 -5.38 -16.08
C ASN A 137 4.51 -5.70 -16.98
N VAL A 138 3.27 -5.72 -16.46
CA VAL A 138 2.08 -5.60 -17.31
C VAL A 138 0.90 -4.99 -16.55
N ASP A 139 0.39 -4.01 -17.26
CA ASP A 139 -0.71 -3.07 -17.06
C ASP A 139 -2.11 -3.71 -17.23
N ALA A 140 -3.14 -2.87 -17.05
CA ALA A 140 -4.59 -3.03 -17.23
C ALA A 140 -5.35 -3.27 -15.91
N GLY A 141 -6.16 -2.34 -15.39
CA GLY A 141 -6.84 -1.19 -15.99
C GLY A 141 -8.32 -1.21 -15.56
N HIS A 142 -8.89 -0.02 -15.39
CA HIS A 142 -10.32 0.33 -15.19
C HIS A 142 -10.87 0.61 -13.76
N GLN A 143 -11.29 1.87 -13.64
CA GLN A 143 -12.14 2.63 -12.69
C GLN A 143 -13.65 2.34 -12.86
N PRO A 144 -14.59 3.05 -12.19
CA PRO A 144 -14.64 3.62 -10.82
C PRO A 144 -16.00 3.36 -10.12
N ASP A 145 -16.15 3.75 -8.85
CA ASP A 145 -17.32 4.38 -8.20
C ASP A 145 -17.09 4.34 -6.67
N ALA A 146 -16.84 5.46 -5.97
CA ALA A 146 -17.76 6.52 -5.52
C ALA A 146 -18.63 6.13 -4.31
N LEU A 147 -18.77 7.10 -3.37
CA LEU A 147 -19.51 7.15 -2.08
C LEU A 147 -18.63 6.84 -0.84
N GLY A 148 -18.52 7.70 0.18
CA GLY A 148 -19.27 8.93 0.48
C GLY A 148 -18.69 9.74 1.66
N ASP A 149 -19.40 10.82 1.94
CA ASP A 149 -19.07 12.06 2.66
C ASP A 149 -18.54 11.98 4.11
N SER A 150 -17.77 13.02 4.45
CA SER A 150 -18.14 13.89 5.58
C SER A 150 -17.67 15.33 5.32
N GLU A 151 -18.62 16.26 5.33
CA GLU A 151 -18.45 17.67 5.00
C GLU A 151 -17.59 18.44 6.02
N SER A 152 -16.69 19.28 5.52
CA SER A 152 -16.46 20.63 6.06
C SER A 152 -15.76 21.52 5.02
N SER A 153 -16.46 22.59 4.63
CA SER A 153 -16.11 23.69 3.71
C SER A 153 -15.85 23.35 2.23
N ASP A 154 -16.85 23.69 1.41
CA ASP A 154 -16.88 23.58 -0.05
C ASP A 154 -15.88 24.52 -0.73
N SER A 155 -14.70 23.97 -1.03
CA SER A 155 -13.93 24.38 -2.20
C SER A 155 -13.65 23.11 -2.99
N LYS A 156 -14.51 22.80 -3.97
CA LYS A 156 -14.30 21.69 -4.92
C LYS A 156 -12.88 21.77 -5.49
N VAL A 157 -12.00 20.89 -5.04
CA VAL A 157 -10.63 20.81 -5.58
C VAL A 157 -10.75 20.54 -7.09
N PRO A 158 -10.23 21.42 -7.97
CA PRO A 158 -10.32 21.26 -9.41
C PRO A 158 -9.69 19.94 -9.85
N ALA A 159 -10.17 19.39 -10.97
CA ALA A 159 -9.60 18.19 -11.56
C ALA A 159 -8.11 18.43 -11.90
N CYS A 160 -7.24 17.46 -11.58
CA CYS A 160 -5.81 17.59 -11.86
C CYS A 160 -5.57 17.56 -13.38
N PRO A 161 -4.97 18.61 -13.98
CA PRO A 161 -4.63 18.66 -15.41
C PRO A 161 -3.36 17.85 -15.70
N ALA A 162 -3.43 16.53 -15.48
CA ALA A 162 -2.25 15.66 -15.45
C ALA A 162 -1.43 15.68 -16.76
N GLN A 163 -2.08 15.81 -17.92
CA GLN A 163 -1.36 15.91 -19.20
C GLN A 163 -0.57 17.22 -19.30
N ALA A 164 -1.17 18.35 -18.92
CA ALA A 164 -0.49 19.65 -18.96
C ALA A 164 0.74 19.67 -18.04
N ILE A 165 0.67 19.02 -16.87
CA ILE A 165 1.82 18.86 -15.97
C ILE A 165 2.93 18.03 -16.61
N VAL A 166 2.60 16.95 -17.33
CA VAL A 166 3.58 16.15 -18.08
C VAL A 166 4.21 16.97 -19.21
N ASP A 167 3.42 17.78 -19.91
CA ASP A 167 3.92 18.63 -20.99
C ASP A 167 4.90 19.69 -20.45
N LEU A 168 4.60 20.27 -19.28
CA LEU A 168 5.53 21.15 -18.56
C LEU A 168 6.82 20.43 -18.17
N PHE A 169 6.74 19.18 -17.70
CA PHE A 169 7.91 18.35 -17.41
C PHE A 169 8.78 18.14 -18.65
N HIS A 170 8.20 17.75 -19.79
CA HIS A 170 8.96 17.55 -21.05
C HIS A 170 9.56 18.85 -21.59
N LYS A 171 8.86 19.97 -21.43
CA LYS A 171 9.33 21.29 -21.86
C LYS A 171 10.49 21.78 -21.01
N ALA A 172 10.39 21.65 -19.69
CA ALA A 172 11.39 22.16 -18.76
C ALA A 172 12.66 21.29 -18.73
N LEU A 173 12.49 19.96 -18.79
CA LEU A 173 13.53 18.96 -18.50
C LEU A 173 13.72 17.97 -19.67
N PRO A 174 14.08 18.43 -20.88
CA PRO A 174 14.26 17.55 -22.05
C PRO A 174 15.40 16.54 -21.90
N GLU A 175 16.32 16.74 -20.95
CA GLU A 175 17.47 15.87 -20.67
C GLU A 175 17.10 14.64 -19.83
N LEU A 176 15.94 14.65 -19.18
CA LEU A 176 15.45 13.56 -18.34
C LEU A 176 14.63 12.54 -19.16
N PRO A 177 14.49 11.29 -18.68
CA PRO A 177 13.68 10.28 -19.35
C PRO A 177 12.24 10.76 -19.59
N ARG A 178 11.79 10.73 -20.84
CA ARG A 178 10.44 11.15 -21.23
C ARG A 178 9.38 10.19 -20.68
N VAL A 179 8.23 10.77 -20.37
CA VAL A 179 7.01 10.02 -20.01
C VAL A 179 6.36 9.54 -21.32
N SER A 180 6.41 8.23 -21.57
CA SER A 180 5.77 7.60 -22.73
C SER A 180 4.28 7.33 -22.53
N GLN A 181 3.88 6.98 -21.30
CA GLN A 181 2.49 6.63 -20.97
C GLN A 181 2.06 7.25 -19.65
N LEU A 182 0.97 7.99 -19.65
CA LEU A 182 0.35 8.52 -18.44
C LEU A 182 -0.66 7.51 -17.86
N ASN A 183 -0.13 6.47 -17.21
CA ASN A 183 -0.91 5.38 -16.62
C ASN A 183 -1.67 5.79 -15.34
N ASP A 184 -2.53 4.90 -14.85
CA ASP A 184 -3.36 5.16 -13.66
C ASP A 184 -2.54 5.48 -12.40
N GLN A 185 -1.38 4.85 -12.23
CA GLN A 185 -0.51 5.11 -11.09
C GLN A 185 0.04 6.55 -11.10
N ARG A 186 0.55 7.01 -12.24
CA ARG A 186 1.04 8.38 -12.43
C ARG A 186 -0.06 9.40 -12.19
N ARG A 187 -1.26 9.15 -12.73
CA ARG A 187 -2.43 10.00 -12.52
C ARG A 187 -2.81 10.10 -11.05
N ARG A 188 -2.79 8.98 -10.31
CA ARG A 188 -3.07 8.96 -8.87
C ARG A 188 -2.02 9.73 -8.06
N HIS A 189 -0.73 9.57 -8.36
CA HIS A 189 0.32 10.32 -7.67
C HIS A 189 0.21 11.83 -7.93
N LEU A 190 -0.02 12.24 -9.18
CA LEU A 190 -0.27 13.65 -9.52
C LEU A 190 -1.52 14.18 -8.84
N GLN A 191 -2.64 13.46 -8.88
CA GLN A 191 -3.88 13.86 -8.24
C GLN A 191 -3.71 13.99 -6.72
N ALA A 192 -2.89 13.14 -6.11
CA ALA A 192 -2.55 13.26 -4.70
C ALA A 192 -1.74 14.55 -4.43
N ARG A 193 -0.65 14.81 -5.19
CA ARG A 193 0.12 16.07 -5.05
C ARG A 193 -0.78 17.31 -5.24
N TRP A 194 -1.66 17.26 -6.24
CA TRP A 194 -2.61 18.33 -6.56
C TRP A 194 -3.58 18.61 -5.40
N ARG A 195 -4.07 17.58 -4.71
CA ARG A 195 -5.03 17.72 -3.60
C ARG A 195 -4.39 18.12 -2.27
N GLU A 196 -3.11 17.87 -2.09
CA GLU A 196 -2.44 18.09 -0.81
C GLU A 196 -2.30 19.55 -0.40
N ASN A 197 -2.18 20.46 -1.36
CA ASN A 197 -2.04 21.89 -1.08
C ASN A 197 -2.66 22.71 -2.20
N ALA A 198 -3.36 23.79 -1.84
CA ALA A 198 -3.95 24.73 -2.80
C ALA A 198 -2.91 25.32 -3.76
N VAL A 199 -1.67 25.55 -3.30
CA VAL A 199 -0.57 26.06 -4.14
C VAL A 199 -0.21 25.07 -5.26
N HIS A 200 -0.39 23.77 -5.05
CA HIS A 200 -0.11 22.77 -6.08
C HIS A 200 -1.18 22.73 -7.18
N GLN A 201 -2.31 23.41 -6.97
CA GLN A 201 -3.45 23.45 -7.90
C GLN A 201 -3.30 24.54 -8.96
N ASP A 202 -2.06 24.87 -9.29
CA ASP A 202 -1.67 25.89 -10.26
C ASP A 202 -0.59 25.34 -11.19
N LEU A 203 -0.78 25.47 -12.50
CA LEU A 203 0.21 25.06 -13.49
C LEU A 203 1.50 25.88 -13.39
N GLN A 204 1.45 27.12 -12.91
CA GLN A 204 2.65 27.93 -12.69
C GLN A 204 3.53 27.33 -11.60
N PHE A 205 2.93 26.86 -10.50
CA PHE A 205 3.68 26.13 -9.48
C PHE A 205 4.43 24.91 -10.05
N TRP A 206 3.80 24.12 -10.93
CA TRP A 206 4.47 22.98 -11.56
C TRP A 206 5.58 23.40 -12.52
N ALA A 207 5.40 24.50 -13.25
CA ALA A 207 6.46 25.07 -14.09
C ALA A 207 7.66 25.52 -13.25
N ASP A 208 7.41 26.18 -12.11
CA ASP A 208 8.45 26.62 -11.18
C ASP A 208 9.12 25.40 -10.50
N TYR A 209 8.35 24.39 -10.12
CA TYR A 209 8.87 23.13 -9.56
C TYR A 209 9.84 22.44 -10.53
N PHE A 210 9.48 22.28 -11.81
CA PHE A 210 10.38 21.67 -12.80
C PHE A 210 11.58 22.57 -13.14
N THR A 211 11.41 23.89 -13.05
CA THR A 211 12.53 24.84 -13.19
C THR A 211 13.50 24.72 -12.01
N HIS A 212 12.98 24.52 -10.78
CA HIS A 212 13.78 24.22 -9.60
C HIS A 212 14.56 22.90 -9.80
N VAL A 213 13.90 21.83 -10.25
CA VAL A 213 14.57 20.57 -10.59
C VAL A 213 15.70 20.77 -11.60
N LYS A 214 15.51 21.61 -12.62
CA LYS A 214 16.51 21.90 -13.65
C LYS A 214 17.79 22.52 -13.09
N ALA A 215 17.69 23.28 -12.00
CA ALA A 215 18.84 23.89 -11.35
C ALA A 215 19.71 22.88 -10.56
N SER A 216 19.25 21.65 -10.34
CA SER A 216 20.01 20.63 -9.61
C SER A 216 20.90 19.81 -10.55
N ARG A 217 22.23 19.86 -10.31
CA ARG A 217 23.19 18.99 -10.99
C ARG A 217 22.93 17.52 -10.69
N PHE A 218 22.57 17.19 -9.46
CA PHE A 218 22.30 15.83 -9.03
C PHE A 218 21.05 15.25 -9.71
N LEU A 219 19.94 15.99 -9.70
CA LEU A 219 18.67 15.48 -10.27
C LEU A 219 18.74 15.29 -11.79
N LEU A 220 19.53 16.11 -12.49
CA LEU A 220 19.78 15.98 -13.93
C LEU A 220 20.82 14.90 -14.29
N GLY A 221 21.50 14.30 -13.32
CA GLY A 221 22.58 13.34 -13.55
C GLY A 221 23.85 13.94 -14.11
N ASN A 222 24.11 15.19 -13.74
CA ASN A 222 25.35 15.93 -13.99
C ASN A 222 26.31 15.89 -12.78
N ALA A 223 25.99 15.08 -11.77
CA ALA A 223 26.84 14.75 -10.64
C ALA A 223 27.49 13.37 -10.83
N GLU A 224 28.67 13.17 -10.27
CA GLU A 224 29.34 11.87 -10.33
C GLU A 224 28.53 10.81 -9.59
N GLY A 225 28.49 9.60 -10.15
CA GLY A 225 27.86 8.47 -9.48
C GLY A 225 28.73 7.99 -8.32
N ARG A 226 28.07 7.48 -7.27
CA ARG A 226 28.76 6.95 -6.09
C ARG A 226 29.66 5.78 -6.49
N ASN A 227 30.90 5.76 -6.02
CA ASN A 227 31.89 4.71 -6.26
C ASN A 227 32.14 4.40 -7.75
N GLY A 228 32.14 5.43 -8.60
CA GLY A 228 32.33 5.24 -10.06
C GLY A 228 31.11 4.64 -10.77
N GLY A 229 29.96 4.57 -10.08
CA GLY A 229 28.69 4.13 -10.67
C GLY A 229 28.11 5.15 -11.65
N LYS A 230 26.99 4.79 -12.29
CA LYS A 230 26.28 5.69 -13.19
C LYS A 230 25.68 6.88 -12.40
N PRO A 231 25.75 8.11 -12.94
CA PRO A 231 25.04 9.27 -12.39
C PRO A 231 23.54 9.00 -12.22
N PHE A 232 22.98 9.44 -11.09
CA PHE A 232 21.55 9.38 -10.84
C PHE A 232 20.81 10.37 -11.75
N ARG A 233 19.71 9.94 -12.39
CA ARG A 233 18.81 10.83 -13.13
C ARG A 233 17.40 10.68 -12.59
N ALA A 234 16.79 11.80 -12.21
CA ALA A 234 15.42 11.79 -11.72
C ALA A 234 14.46 11.38 -12.86
N THR A 235 13.49 10.53 -12.54
CA THR A 235 12.37 10.21 -13.42
C THR A 235 11.14 11.01 -12.99
N PHE A 236 10.17 11.16 -13.90
CA PHE A 236 8.90 11.80 -13.56
C PHE A 236 8.24 11.15 -12.33
N ASP A 237 8.21 9.81 -12.28
CA ASP A 237 7.66 9.04 -11.16
C ASP A 237 8.38 9.34 -9.84
N TRP A 238 9.70 9.47 -9.90
CA TRP A 238 10.51 9.79 -8.72
C TRP A 238 10.22 11.19 -8.21
N LEU A 239 10.06 12.18 -9.11
CA LEU A 239 9.79 13.57 -8.77
C LEU A 239 8.40 13.78 -8.16
N ILE A 240 7.39 13.02 -8.58
CA ILE A 240 6.01 13.13 -8.05
C ILE A 240 5.73 12.19 -6.89
N ALA A 241 6.71 11.35 -6.51
CA ALA A 241 6.58 10.46 -5.37
C ALA A 241 6.55 11.27 -4.05
N PRO A 242 5.66 10.94 -3.10
CA PRO A 242 5.46 11.72 -1.88
C PRO A 242 6.75 11.94 -1.08
N SER A 243 7.57 10.90 -0.96
CA SER A 243 8.82 10.93 -0.19
C SER A 243 9.92 11.81 -0.78
N ASN A 244 9.83 12.15 -2.07
CA ASN A 244 10.86 12.90 -2.79
C ASN A 244 10.38 14.30 -3.17
N PHE A 245 9.10 14.45 -3.50
CA PHE A 245 8.49 15.72 -3.90
C PHE A 245 8.75 16.82 -2.85
N VAL A 246 8.54 16.51 -1.57
CA VAL A 246 8.82 17.43 -0.46
C VAL A 246 10.31 17.79 -0.40
N LYS A 247 11.21 16.79 -0.53
CA LYS A 247 12.65 17.01 -0.48
C LYS A 247 13.15 17.90 -1.62
N VAL A 248 12.53 17.81 -2.79
CA VAL A 248 12.84 18.68 -3.93
C VAL A 248 12.39 20.10 -3.63
N ILE A 249 11.16 20.30 -3.12
CA ILE A 249 10.67 21.64 -2.72
C ILE A 249 11.55 22.27 -1.64
N GLU A 250 12.01 21.48 -0.67
CA GLU A 250 12.90 21.92 0.41
C GLU A 250 14.33 22.24 -0.05
N GLY A 251 14.67 21.97 -1.32
CA GLY A 251 15.98 22.30 -1.88
C GLY A 251 17.09 21.32 -1.50
N ASN A 252 16.78 20.12 -1.01
CA ASN A 252 17.76 19.13 -0.51
C ASN A 252 18.76 18.62 -1.57
N TYR A 253 18.61 19.02 -2.83
CA TYR A 253 19.44 18.58 -3.97
C TYR A 253 20.16 19.72 -4.69
N HIS A 254 20.32 20.89 -4.03
CA HIS A 254 21.00 22.07 -4.58
C HIS A 254 22.37 22.36 -3.93
N ALA A 255 22.89 21.42 -3.16
CA ALA A 255 24.22 21.50 -2.54
C ALA A 255 25.36 21.24 -3.54
#